data_AF-A0A7K1ZR15-F1
#
_entry.id   AF-A0A7K1ZR15-F1
#
_cell.length_a   1.000
_cell.length_b   1.000
_cell.length_c   1.000
_cell.angle_alpha   90.00
_cell.angle_beta   90.00
_cell.angle_gamma   90.00
#
_symmetry.space_group_name_H-M   'P 1'
#
loop_
_entity.id
_entity.type
_entity.pdbx_description
1 polymer ?
#
loop_
_entity_poly.entity_id
_entity_poly.type
_entity_poly.pdbx_seq_one_letter_code
_entity_poly.pdbx_strand_id
1 'polypeptide(L)'
;SYVRGGREARVNRWVNYPKRLEAVAQRLKDVRIENRDAIELLKVFSNRPATLVYIDPPYLTDRRTGYSVDMQDEQFHIKLLEQASLARCMIAISGYDSDVYRQHLSSANGWNRIDLGAHTRTTNGHAINREERLWLNGVATQARRSEKVPIRLSAKEEAEGKVNPIRDSHSGIDLTPGK
;
A
#
# COMPACT_ATOMS: atom_id res chain seq x y z
N SER A 1 34.52 12.46 13.14
CA SER A 1 34.11 11.10 13.54
C SER A 1 33.40 11.20 14.88
N TYR A 2 32.32 10.45 15.11
CA TYR A 2 31.55 10.52 16.36
C TYR A 2 31.71 9.22 17.15
N VAL A 3 31.67 9.30 18.47
CA VAL A 3 31.69 8.13 19.38
C VAL A 3 30.28 7.81 19.85
N ARG A 4 29.91 6.53 19.84
CA ARG A 4 28.66 6.01 20.43
C ARG A 4 28.97 4.70 21.16
N GLY A 5 28.47 4.54 22.38
CA GLY A 5 28.66 3.31 23.16
C GLY A 5 30.14 2.94 23.37
N GLY A 6 31.00 3.95 23.56
CA GLY A 6 32.44 3.77 23.75
C GLY A 6 33.24 3.38 22.50
N ARG A 7 32.64 3.41 21.30
CA ARG A 7 33.30 3.04 20.04
C ARG A 7 33.02 4.07 18.94
N GLU A 8 33.80 4.03 17.86
CA GLU A 8 33.49 4.81 16.64
C GLU A 8 32.07 4.45 16.16
N ALA A 9 31.29 5.47 15.76
CA ALA A 9 29.84 5.32 15.57
C ALA A 9 29.43 4.33 14.47
N ARG A 10 30.24 4.12 13.42
CA ARG A 10 30.00 3.11 12.39
C ARG A 10 30.33 1.71 12.90
N VAL A 11 31.40 1.56 13.68
CA VAL A 11 31.74 0.30 14.36
C VAL A 11 30.63 -0.09 15.35
N ASN A 12 30.12 0.87 16.12
CA ASN A 12 29.05 0.62 17.09
C ASN A 12 27.72 0.15 16.46
N ARG A 13 27.53 0.31 15.15
CA ARG A 13 26.33 -0.23 14.45
C ARG A 13 26.34 -1.75 14.45
N TRP A 14 27.50 -2.37 14.27
CA TRP A 14 27.64 -3.83 14.23
C TRP A 14 27.29 -4.49 15.57
N VAL A 15 27.60 -3.83 16.69
CA VAL A 15 27.23 -4.29 18.05
C VAL A 15 25.72 -4.39 18.22
N ASN A 16 24.97 -3.47 17.62
CA ASN A 16 23.50 -3.43 17.72
C ASN A 16 22.80 -4.28 16.65
N TYR A 17 23.54 -4.79 15.67
CA TYR A 17 22.96 -5.46 14.50
C TYR A 17 22.30 -6.80 14.83
N PRO A 18 22.87 -7.68 15.67
CA PRO A 18 22.22 -8.94 16.04
C PRO A 18 20.82 -8.75 16.63
N LYS A 19 20.66 -7.83 17.58
CA LYS A 19 19.35 -7.52 18.19
C LYS A 19 18.34 -6.98 17.17
N ARG A 20 18.80 -6.20 16.18
CA ARG A 20 17.94 -5.70 15.10
C ARG A 20 17.53 -6.83 14.14
N LEU A 21 18.46 -7.71 13.79
CA LEU A 21 18.19 -8.87 12.94
C LEU A 21 17.20 -9.84 13.60
N GLU A 22 17.33 -10.07 14.91
CA GLU A 22 16.38 -10.89 15.66
C GLU A 22 14.96 -10.33 15.58
N ALA A 23 14.78 -9.02 15.83
CA ALA A 23 13.48 -8.37 15.72
C ALA A 23 12.89 -8.45 14.30
N VAL A 24 13.73 -8.31 13.26
CA VAL A 24 13.31 -8.47 11.85
C VAL A 24 12.89 -9.92 11.59
N ALA A 25 13.70 -10.90 12.02
CA ALA A 25 13.43 -12.31 11.82
C ALA A 25 12.10 -12.72 12.48
N GLN A 26 11.81 -12.25 13.69
CA GLN A 26 10.53 -12.51 14.36
C GLN A 26 9.36 -11.94 13.56
N ARG A 27 9.46 -10.69 13.06
CA ARG A 27 8.39 -10.07 12.25
C ARG A 27 8.15 -10.81 10.93
N LEU A 28 9.19 -11.36 10.33
CA LEU A 28 9.09 -12.03 9.02
C LEU A 28 8.53 -13.46 9.11
N LYS A 29 8.40 -14.07 10.30
CA LYS A 29 7.84 -15.42 10.46
C LYS A 29 6.39 -15.54 9.99
N ASP A 30 5.64 -14.44 10.09
CA ASP A 30 4.22 -14.39 9.73
C ASP A 30 3.99 -13.74 8.35
N VAL A 31 5.06 -13.57 7.55
CA VAL A 31 5.01 -12.86 6.27
C VAL A 31 5.45 -13.77 5.12
N ARG A 32 4.67 -13.75 4.02
CA ARG A 32 5.08 -14.34 2.75
C ARG A 32 5.79 -13.27 1.90
N ILE A 33 7.00 -13.56 1.46
CA ILE A 33 7.79 -12.68 0.58
C ILE A 33 7.73 -13.25 -0.85
N GLU A 34 7.31 -12.42 -1.81
CA GLU A 34 7.22 -12.79 -3.21
C GLU A 34 7.98 -11.78 -4.07
N ASN A 35 8.75 -12.27 -5.05
CA ASN A 35 9.32 -11.47 -6.13
C ASN A 35 8.47 -11.72 -7.38
N ARG A 36 7.47 -10.88 -7.61
CA ARG A 36 6.46 -11.05 -8.67
C ARG A 36 5.98 -9.70 -9.18
N ASP A 37 5.39 -9.71 -10.37
CA ASP A 37 4.71 -8.54 -10.91
C ASP A 37 3.58 -8.07 -9.96
N ALA A 38 3.57 -6.77 -9.65
CA ALA A 38 2.65 -6.20 -8.68
C ALA A 38 1.18 -6.25 -9.16
N ILE A 39 0.96 -6.10 -10.48
CA ILE A 39 -0.37 -6.14 -11.08
C ILE A 39 -0.92 -7.57 -11.07
N GLU A 40 -0.08 -8.56 -11.38
CA GLU A 40 -0.45 -9.97 -11.22
C GLU A 40 -0.83 -10.31 -9.77
N LEU A 41 -0.03 -9.85 -8.81
CA LEU A 41 -0.30 -10.09 -7.39
C LEU A 41 -1.62 -9.41 -6.97
N LEU A 42 -1.87 -8.19 -7.41
CA LEU A 42 -3.11 -7.47 -7.16
C LEU A 42 -4.32 -8.25 -7.70
N LYS A 43 -4.24 -8.85 -8.89
CA LYS A 43 -5.32 -9.69 -9.45
C LYS A 43 -5.61 -10.93 -8.60
N VAL A 44 -4.60 -11.53 -7.97
CA VAL A 44 -4.78 -12.71 -7.11
C VAL A 44 -5.57 -12.36 -5.83
N PHE A 45 -5.39 -11.14 -5.32
CA PHE A 45 -5.99 -10.69 -4.06
C PHE A 45 -7.21 -9.79 -4.23
N SER A 46 -7.49 -9.29 -5.44
CA SER A 46 -8.53 -8.31 -5.73
C SER A 46 -9.93 -8.76 -5.28
N ASN A 47 -10.19 -10.07 -5.29
CA ASN A 47 -11.48 -10.66 -4.91
C ASN A 47 -11.50 -11.27 -3.51
N ARG A 48 -10.55 -10.89 -2.64
CA ARG A 48 -10.49 -11.37 -1.25
C ARG A 48 -10.92 -10.27 -0.28
N PRO A 49 -12.13 -10.36 0.29
CA PRO A 49 -12.77 -9.26 1.03
C PRO A 49 -11.98 -8.81 2.27
N ALA A 50 -11.33 -9.72 2.99
CA ALA A 50 -10.55 -9.37 4.18
C ALA A 50 -9.11 -8.92 3.88
N THR A 51 -8.75 -8.73 2.60
CA THR A 51 -7.42 -8.25 2.23
C THR A 51 -7.40 -6.73 2.17
N LEU A 52 -6.37 -6.12 2.77
CA LEU A 52 -5.95 -4.76 2.48
C LEU A 52 -4.68 -4.82 1.62
N VAL A 53 -4.72 -4.20 0.45
CA VAL A 53 -3.53 -4.00 -0.38
C VAL A 53 -3.09 -2.55 -0.24
N TYR A 54 -1.91 -2.36 0.34
CA TYR A 54 -1.21 -1.08 0.33
C TYR A 54 -0.24 -1.04 -0.85
N ILE A 55 -0.37 0.00 -1.67
CA ILE A 55 0.38 0.17 -2.91
C ILE A 55 1.18 1.48 -2.81
N ASP A 56 2.50 1.35 -2.79
CA ASP A 56 3.45 2.46 -2.82
C ASP A 56 4.31 2.32 -4.08
N PRO A 57 3.79 2.72 -5.26
CA PRO A 57 4.50 2.53 -6.51
C PRO A 57 5.65 3.55 -6.62
N PRO A 58 6.68 3.27 -7.44
CA PRO A 58 7.68 4.29 -7.80
C PRO A 58 6.96 5.56 -8.26
N TYR A 59 7.27 6.70 -7.65
CA TYR A 59 6.48 7.91 -7.93
C TYR A 59 6.76 8.46 -9.32
N LEU A 60 5.69 8.81 -10.05
CA LEU A 60 5.74 9.72 -11.18
C LEU A 60 6.37 11.05 -10.72
N THR A 61 7.68 11.20 -10.92
CA THR A 61 8.40 12.43 -10.61
C THR A 61 9.05 12.98 -11.87
N ASP A 62 8.79 14.24 -12.16
CA ASP A 62 9.57 15.01 -13.13
C ASP A 62 10.92 15.35 -12.49
N ARG A 63 11.93 14.51 -12.68
CA ARG A 63 13.31 14.83 -12.28
C ARG A 63 14.19 15.01 -13.49
N ARG A 64 14.45 16.27 -13.83
CA ARG A 64 15.52 16.71 -14.74
C ARG A 64 16.95 16.47 -14.20
N THR A 65 17.14 15.91 -13.00
CA THR A 65 18.48 15.63 -12.43
C THR A 65 18.49 14.40 -11.52
N GLY A 66 19.22 13.35 -11.93
CA GLY A 66 19.75 12.30 -11.05
C GLY A 66 19.09 10.91 -11.14
N TYR A 67 19.88 9.96 -11.67
CA TYR A 67 19.74 8.49 -11.76
C TYR A 67 18.57 7.91 -12.57
N SER A 68 18.98 7.25 -13.65
CA SER A 68 18.27 6.96 -14.89
C SER A 68 17.52 5.63 -14.91
N VAL A 69 16.79 5.26 -13.85
CA VAL A 69 16.05 3.98 -13.81
C VAL A 69 14.67 4.08 -13.15
N ASP A 70 14.33 5.16 -12.44
CA ASP A 70 12.98 5.35 -11.89
C ASP A 70 12.02 5.66 -13.04
N MET A 71 11.38 4.58 -13.49
CA MET A 71 10.51 4.50 -14.65
C MET A 71 9.44 5.60 -14.62
N GLN A 72 9.56 6.54 -15.57
CA GLN A 72 8.49 7.42 -16.03
C GLN A 72 7.43 6.63 -16.81
N ASP A 73 7.09 5.42 -16.35
CA ASP A 73 6.16 4.55 -17.05
C ASP A 73 4.73 4.90 -16.63
N GLU A 74 4.23 5.99 -17.20
CA GLU A 74 2.84 6.40 -17.05
C GLU A 74 1.88 5.25 -17.38
N GLN A 75 2.23 4.39 -18.35
CA GLN A 75 1.42 3.22 -18.71
C GLN A 75 1.39 2.17 -17.60
N PHE A 76 2.47 1.97 -16.86
CA PHE A 76 2.47 1.15 -15.65
C PHE A 76 1.47 1.70 -14.61
N HIS A 77 1.50 3.01 -14.35
CA HIS A 77 0.57 3.63 -13.42
C HIS A 77 -0.88 3.50 -13.89
N ILE A 78 -1.17 3.75 -15.16
CA ILE A 78 -2.52 3.58 -15.72
C ILE A 78 -2.99 2.13 -15.50
N LYS A 79 -2.20 1.12 -15.91
CA LYS A 79 -2.56 -0.29 -15.71
C LYS A 79 -2.76 -0.65 -14.24
N LEU A 80 -1.90 -0.15 -13.35
CA LEU A 80 -2.03 -0.36 -11.92
C LEU A 80 -3.34 0.22 -11.38
N LEU A 81 -3.67 1.46 -11.74
CA LEU A 81 -4.87 2.16 -11.29
C LEU A 81 -6.15 1.55 -11.87
N GLU A 82 -6.13 1.13 -13.12
CA GLU A 82 -7.22 0.36 -13.74
C GLU A 82 -7.48 -0.93 -12.97
N GLN A 83 -6.43 -1.70 -12.66
CA GLN A 83 -6.57 -2.96 -11.93
C GLN A 83 -6.99 -2.75 -10.48
N ALA A 84 -6.50 -1.71 -9.81
CA ALA A 84 -6.92 -1.32 -8.47
C ALA A 84 -8.41 -0.90 -8.43
N SER A 85 -8.90 -0.25 -9.48
CA SER A 85 -10.31 0.17 -9.58
C SER A 85 -11.26 -1.01 -9.74
N LEU A 86 -10.78 -2.16 -10.23
CA LEU A 86 -11.55 -3.40 -10.33
C LEU A 86 -11.56 -4.22 -9.02
N ALA A 87 -10.74 -3.84 -8.04
CA ALA A 87 -10.59 -4.61 -6.81
C ALA A 87 -11.81 -4.49 -5.88
N ARG A 88 -12.25 -5.64 -5.36
CA ARG A 88 -13.30 -5.77 -4.35
C ARG A 88 -12.76 -5.84 -2.92
N CYS A 89 -11.45 -5.99 -2.78
CA CYS A 89 -10.74 -5.88 -1.51
C CYS A 89 -10.49 -4.40 -1.14
N MET A 90 -9.95 -4.16 0.04
CA MET A 90 -9.56 -2.82 0.47
C MET A 90 -8.27 -2.42 -0.25
N ILE A 91 -8.25 -1.23 -0.85
CA ILE A 91 -7.06 -0.68 -1.50
C ILE A 91 -6.69 0.65 -0.85
N ALA A 92 -5.40 0.82 -0.57
CA ALA A 92 -4.78 2.08 -0.18
C ALA A 92 -3.59 2.36 -1.10
N ILE A 93 -3.55 3.52 -1.75
CA ILE A 93 -2.47 3.92 -2.67
C ILE A 93 -1.84 5.21 -2.15
N SER A 94 -0.51 5.23 -1.98
CA SER A 94 0.25 6.47 -1.72
C SER A 94 0.85 7.02 -3.00
N GLY A 95 1.01 8.34 -3.07
CA GLY A 95 1.64 9.00 -4.20
C GLY A 95 1.56 10.52 -4.14
N TYR A 96 2.12 11.16 -5.17
CA TYR A 96 1.95 12.59 -5.39
C TYR A 96 0.80 12.86 -6.34
N ASP A 97 0.31 14.09 -6.31
CA ASP A 97 -0.69 14.56 -7.26
C ASP A 97 -0.18 14.50 -8.70
N SER A 98 -1.00 14.00 -9.61
CA SER A 98 -0.77 13.99 -11.06
C SER A 98 -2.10 13.91 -11.81
N ASP A 99 -2.13 14.28 -13.09
CA ASP A 99 -3.35 14.19 -13.90
C ASP A 99 -3.89 12.77 -13.96
N VAL A 100 -3.01 11.77 -14.15
CA VAL A 100 -3.38 10.35 -14.15
C VAL A 100 -4.05 9.96 -12.84
N TYR A 101 -3.45 10.30 -11.70
CA TYR A 101 -4.04 9.96 -10.39
C TYR A 101 -5.36 10.70 -10.15
N ARG A 102 -5.49 11.97 -10.57
CA ARG A 102 -6.74 12.73 -10.46
C ARG A 102 -7.86 12.12 -11.28
N GLN A 103 -7.55 11.62 -12.48
CA GLN A 103 -8.53 11.00 -13.38
C GLN A 103 -9.03 9.67 -12.82
N HIS A 104 -8.14 8.82 -12.31
CA HIS A 104 -8.50 7.48 -11.83
C HIS A 104 -9.01 7.46 -10.38
N LEU A 105 -8.37 8.20 -9.47
CA LEU A 105 -8.62 8.16 -8.01
C LEU A 105 -9.51 9.32 -7.54
N SER A 106 -10.56 9.62 -8.32
CA SER A 106 -11.51 10.68 -8.00
C SER A 106 -12.63 10.19 -7.07
N SER A 107 -13.29 11.14 -6.39
CA SER A 107 -14.49 10.84 -5.60
C SER A 107 -15.63 10.29 -6.45
N ALA A 108 -15.74 10.71 -7.71
CA ALA A 108 -16.71 10.17 -8.66
C ALA A 108 -16.47 8.68 -8.95
N ASN A 109 -15.21 8.23 -8.88
CA ASN A 109 -14.83 6.82 -9.02
C ASN A 109 -14.82 6.07 -7.67
N GLY A 110 -15.40 6.66 -6.61
CA GLY A 110 -15.52 6.02 -5.30
C GLY A 110 -14.25 6.05 -4.44
N TRP A 111 -13.30 6.93 -4.74
CA TRP A 111 -12.07 7.08 -3.95
C TRP A 111 -12.16 8.22 -2.93
N ASN A 112 -11.57 7.98 -1.76
CA ASN A 112 -11.41 8.98 -0.72
C ASN A 112 -9.93 9.35 -0.58
N ARG A 113 -9.61 10.64 -0.71
CA ARG A 113 -8.26 11.17 -0.58
C ARG A 113 -8.01 11.70 0.83
N ILE A 114 -6.82 11.45 1.35
CA ILE A 114 -6.27 12.00 2.59
C ILE A 114 -4.95 12.67 2.24
N ASP A 115 -4.84 13.97 2.53
CA ASP A 115 -3.63 14.75 2.29
C ASP A 115 -2.70 14.64 3.50
N LEU A 116 -1.44 14.24 3.27
CA LEU A 116 -0.40 14.06 4.28
C LEU A 116 0.63 15.18 4.10
N GLY A 117 0.61 16.15 5.02
CA GLY A 117 1.60 17.22 5.01
C GLY A 117 3.00 16.68 5.31
N ALA A 118 3.87 16.63 4.30
CA ALA A 118 5.27 16.22 4.47
C ALA A 118 6.23 17.38 4.15
N HIS A 119 6.96 17.84 5.17
CA HIS A 119 8.07 18.78 4.99
C HIS A 119 9.35 18.00 4.67
N THR A 120 9.72 17.90 3.39
CA THR A 120 11.01 17.31 3.02
C THR A 120 12.06 18.41 2.82
N ARG A 121 13.11 18.40 3.65
CA ARG A 121 14.30 19.24 3.45
C ARG A 121 15.25 18.52 2.50
N THR A 122 15.62 19.16 1.39
CA THR A 122 16.67 18.63 0.52
C THR A 122 18.03 18.74 1.21
N THR A 123 18.99 17.93 0.77
CA THR A 123 20.39 17.95 1.22
C THR A 123 21.06 19.32 1.04
N ASN A 124 20.51 20.19 0.19
CA ASN A 124 21.01 21.53 -0.12
C ASN A 124 20.27 22.65 0.65
N GLY A 125 19.54 22.32 1.73
CA GLY A 125 18.90 23.31 2.60
C GLY A 125 17.60 23.95 2.06
N HIS A 126 17.22 23.65 0.82
CA HIS A 126 15.96 24.12 0.24
C HIS A 126 14.83 23.18 0.66
N ALA A 127 13.80 23.73 1.30
CA ALA A 127 12.57 23.00 1.59
C ALA A 127 11.79 22.85 0.29
N ILE A 128 11.61 21.61 -0.18
CA ILE A 128 10.63 21.32 -1.23
C ILE A 128 9.41 20.81 -0.48
N ASN A 129 8.33 21.58 -0.49
CA ASN A 129 7.04 21.10 -0.02
C ASN A 129 6.57 20.05 -1.03
N ARG A 130 6.59 18.79 -0.63
CA ARG A 130 5.93 17.71 -1.37
C ARG A 130 4.78 17.24 -0.50
N GLU A 131 3.56 17.52 -0.95
CA GLU A 131 2.35 17.03 -0.29
C GLU A 131 2.10 15.61 -0.77
N GLU A 132 2.31 14.64 0.12
CA GLU A 132 2.00 13.24 -0.15
C GLU A 132 0.50 13.03 0.03
N ARG A 133 -0.08 12.12 -0.74
CA ARG A 133 -1.49 11.82 -0.70
C ARG A 133 -1.71 10.33 -0.57
N LEU A 134 -2.72 9.98 0.21
CA LEU A 134 -3.20 8.61 0.37
C LEU A 134 -4.63 8.53 -0.18
N TRP A 135 -4.87 7.62 -1.12
CA TRP A 135 -6.19 7.33 -1.65
C TRP A 135 -6.69 5.99 -1.14
N LEU A 136 -7.90 5.96 -0.61
CA LEU A 136 -8.61 4.75 -0.18
C LEU A 136 -9.77 4.48 -1.13
N ASN A 137 -9.92 3.24 -1.59
CA ASN A 137 -11.12 2.88 -2.36
C ASN A 137 -12.36 2.88 -1.45
N GLY A 138 -13.56 2.76 -2.04
CA GLY A 138 -14.81 2.79 -1.29
C GLY A 138 -14.88 1.73 -0.19
N VAL A 139 -14.38 0.52 -0.46
CA VAL A 139 -14.34 -0.60 0.48
C VAL A 139 -13.45 -0.28 1.68
N ALA A 140 -12.23 0.20 1.45
CA ALA A 140 -11.31 0.62 2.51
C ALA A 140 -11.86 1.80 3.32
N THR A 141 -12.49 2.76 2.65
CA THR A 141 -13.13 3.91 3.30
C THR A 141 -14.25 3.46 4.24
N GLN A 142 -15.10 2.54 3.79
CA GLN A 142 -16.19 2.01 4.59
C GLN A 142 -15.68 1.20 5.78
N ALA A 143 -14.72 0.29 5.56
CA ALA A 143 -14.09 -0.50 6.62
C ALA A 143 -13.43 0.38 7.68
N ARG A 144 -12.74 1.45 7.26
CA ARG A 144 -12.15 2.43 8.18
C ARG A 144 -13.21 3.16 9.02
N ARG A 145 -14.37 3.51 8.44
CA ARG A 145 -15.45 4.20 9.15
C ARG A 145 -16.20 3.29 10.12
N SER A 146 -16.40 2.03 9.75
CA SER A 146 -17.12 1.06 10.56
C SER A 146 -16.24 0.32 11.56
N GLU A 147 -14.91 0.44 11.43
CA GLU A 147 -13.90 -0.34 12.16
C GLU A 147 -14.09 -1.86 12.02
N LYS A 148 -14.65 -2.29 10.87
CA LYS A 148 -14.95 -3.69 10.57
C LYS A 148 -14.29 -4.13 9.27
N VAL A 149 -13.69 -5.31 9.29
CA VAL A 149 -13.21 -5.99 8.07
C VAL A 149 -14.43 -6.38 7.23
N PRO A 150 -14.47 -6.06 5.92
CA PRO A 150 -15.66 -6.24 5.09
C PRO A 150 -15.81 -7.69 4.60
N ILE A 151 -15.88 -8.64 5.55
CA ILE A 151 -15.97 -10.07 5.29
C ILE A 151 -17.22 -10.66 5.93
N ARG A 152 -17.89 -11.54 5.18
CA ARG A 152 -18.98 -12.38 5.66
C ARG A 152 -18.71 -13.82 5.26
N LEU A 153 -18.69 -14.74 6.22
CA LEU A 153 -18.54 -16.17 5.99
C LEU A 153 -19.91 -16.84 5.97
N SER A 154 -20.06 -17.88 5.15
CA SER A 154 -21.18 -18.82 5.27
C SER A 154 -20.91 -19.82 6.41
N ALA A 155 -21.97 -20.44 6.94
CA ALA A 155 -21.83 -21.48 7.97
C ALA A 155 -20.89 -22.62 7.53
N LYS A 156 -20.89 -22.95 6.22
CA LYS A 156 -19.96 -23.92 5.65
C LYS A 156 -18.51 -23.43 5.69
N GLU A 157 -18.26 -22.18 5.30
CA GLU A 157 -16.92 -21.59 5.33
C GLU A 157 -16.37 -21.47 6.76
N GLU A 158 -17.23 -21.15 7.73
CA GLU A 158 -16.88 -21.16 9.15
C GLU A 158 -16.53 -22.58 9.63
N ALA A 159 -17.35 -23.58 9.29
CA ALA A 159 -17.09 -24.98 9.63
C ALA A 159 -15.79 -25.52 8.99
N GLU A 160 -15.42 -25.00 7.80
CA GLU A 160 -14.17 -25.31 7.11
C GLU A 160 -12.96 -24.48 7.58
N GLY A 161 -13.15 -23.56 8.54
CA GLY A 161 -12.08 -22.69 9.04
C GLY A 161 -11.52 -21.71 8.00
N LYS A 162 -12.33 -21.30 7.01
CA LYS A 162 -11.91 -20.32 5.99
C LYS A 162 -11.77 -18.93 6.62
N VAL A 163 -10.62 -18.29 6.41
CA VAL A 163 -10.34 -16.95 6.97
C VAL A 163 -10.56 -15.80 5.99
N ASN A 164 -10.40 -16.04 4.69
CA ASN A 164 -10.55 -15.02 3.64
C ASN A 164 -10.86 -15.65 2.27
N PRO A 165 -12.01 -16.32 2.13
CA PRO A 165 -12.43 -16.96 0.89
C PRO A 165 -12.64 -15.95 -0.25
N ILE A 166 -12.43 -16.40 -1.50
CA ILE A 166 -12.62 -15.57 -2.70
C ILE A 166 -14.12 -15.29 -2.88
N ARG A 167 -14.44 -14.11 -3.42
CA ARG A 167 -15.81 -13.70 -3.77
C ARG A 167 -15.88 -13.40 -5.26
N ASP A 168 -16.61 -14.21 -6.01
CA ASP A 168 -16.77 -14.04 -7.46
C ASP A 168 -17.83 -12.99 -7.80
N SER A 169 -17.68 -12.35 -8.96
CA SER A 169 -18.59 -11.32 -9.50
C SER A 169 -20.05 -11.78 -9.69
N HIS A 170 -20.29 -13.09 -9.77
CA HIS A 170 -21.62 -13.68 -9.94
C HIS A 170 -22.32 -14.05 -8.63
N SER A 171 -21.66 -13.88 -7.48
CA SER A 171 -22.16 -14.43 -6.22
C SER A 171 -23.27 -13.62 -5.54
N GLY A 172 -23.65 -12.44 -6.04
CA GLY A 172 -24.79 -11.66 -5.50
C GLY A 172 -24.66 -11.23 -4.03
N ILE A 173 -23.51 -11.50 -3.39
CA ILE A 173 -23.25 -11.10 -2.01
C ILE A 173 -22.80 -9.65 -2.04
N ASP A 174 -23.74 -8.77 -1.70
CA ASP A 174 -23.43 -7.39 -1.36
C ASP A 174 -22.41 -7.38 -0.20
N LEU A 175 -21.26 -6.77 -0.46
CA LEU A 175 -20.16 -6.66 0.50
C LEU A 175 -20.36 -5.45 1.44
N THR A 176 -21.50 -4.76 1.35
CA THR A 176 -21.86 -3.76 2.35
C THR A 176 -21.96 -4.43 3.75
N PRO A 177 -21.34 -3.85 4.79
CA PRO A 177 -21.56 -4.27 6.15
C PRO A 177 -23.05 -4.14 6.47
N GLY A 178 -23.66 -5.24 6.91
CA GLY A 178 -25.02 -5.22 7.46
C GLY A 178 -25.12 -4.22 8.61
N LYS A 179 -26.26 -3.51 8.67
CA LYS A 179 -26.62 -2.55 9.72
C LYS A 179 -26.41 -3.12 11.12
#